data_AF-O68951-F1
#
_entry.id   AF-O68951-F1
#
_cell.length_a   1.000
_cell.length_b   1.000
_cell.length_c   1.000
_cell.angle_alpha   90.00
_cell.angle_beta   90.00
_cell.angle_gamma   90.00
#
_symmetry.space_group_name_H-M   'P 1'
#
loop_
_entity.id
_entity.type
_entity.pdbx_description
1 polymer ?
#
loop_
_entity_poly.entity_id
_entity_poly.type
_entity_poly.pdbx_seq_one_letter_code
_entity_poly.pdbx_strand_id
1 'polypeptide(L)'
;MSQSRLDDLFAYVEERCLWQFFSRTWDREENIEGVLNQVCRLLTGQEPLRGTPQERLFYADALAMANDVRERFPWASQVNKEEIAFLIDGLKSRLVDVTITRSTNRELNHHLY
;
A
#
# COMPACT_ATOMS: atom_id res chain seq x y z
N MET A 1 12.57 9.89 12.79
CA MET A 1 12.06 10.47 11.54
C MET A 1 11.45 9.41 10.63
N SER A 2 12.15 8.32 10.29
CA SER A 2 11.57 7.26 9.44
C SER A 2 10.29 6.64 10.05
N GLN A 3 10.27 6.36 11.36
CA GLN A 3 9.09 5.80 12.02
C GLN A 3 7.84 6.69 11.92
N SER A 4 7.96 8.01 12.14
CA SER A 4 6.80 8.91 12.08
C SER A 4 6.24 9.01 10.65
N ARG A 5 7.11 8.96 9.63
CA ARG A 5 6.68 8.94 8.22
C ARG A 5 5.95 7.63 7.88
N LEU A 6 6.40 6.51 8.44
CA LEU A 6 5.70 5.23 8.31
C LEU A 6 4.34 5.27 9.03
N ASP A 7 4.26 5.90 10.20
CA ASP A 7 3.01 6.09 10.94
C ASP A 7 2.02 6.95 10.14
N ASP A 8 2.47 8.04 9.50
CA ASP A 8 1.65 8.88 8.60
C ASP A 8 1.04 8.05 7.46
N LEU A 9 1.87 7.26 6.77
CA LEU A 9 1.41 6.41 5.67
C LEU A 9 0.44 5.32 6.16
N PHE A 10 0.74 4.68 7.29
CA PHE A 10 -0.12 3.66 7.86
C PHE A 10 -1.48 4.22 8.26
N ALA A 11 -1.50 5.35 8.96
CA ALA A 11 -2.74 6.01 9.37
C ALA A 11 -3.60 6.39 8.15
N TYR A 12 -2.99 6.94 7.10
CA TYR A 12 -3.68 7.21 5.84
C TYR A 12 -4.33 5.95 5.25
N VAL A 13 -3.57 4.85 5.12
CA VAL A 13 -4.11 3.62 4.51
C VAL A 13 -5.24 3.05 5.36
N GLU A 14 -5.07 3.03 6.68
CA GLU A 14 -6.07 2.49 7.61
C GLU A 14 -7.39 3.27 7.56
N GLU A 15 -7.34 4.60 7.46
CA GLU A 15 -8.55 5.44 7.43
C GLU A 15 -9.20 5.57 6.04
N ARG A 16 -8.42 5.41 4.95
CA ARG A 16 -8.85 5.79 3.59
C ARG A 16 -9.01 4.63 2.62
N CYS A 17 -8.14 3.62 2.72
CA CYS A 17 -8.07 2.55 1.73
C CYS A 17 -8.97 1.37 2.11
N LEU A 18 -9.39 0.61 1.10
CA LEU A 18 -10.21 -0.60 1.28
C LEU A 18 -9.55 -1.86 0.70
N TRP A 19 -8.57 -1.72 -0.19
CA TRP A 19 -7.93 -2.84 -0.89
C TRP A 19 -7.20 -3.81 0.07
N GLN A 20 -6.74 -3.34 1.23
CA GLN A 20 -6.13 -4.17 2.27
C GLN A 20 -7.15 -5.00 3.08
N PHE A 21 -8.46 -4.76 2.90
CA PHE A 21 -9.53 -5.45 3.62
C PHE A 21 -10.32 -6.43 2.76
N PHE A 22 -9.76 -6.89 1.65
CA PHE A 22 -10.36 -7.91 0.80
C PHE A 22 -10.67 -9.22 1.56
N SER A 23 -11.49 -10.06 0.93
CA SER A 23 -12.20 -11.15 1.58
C SER A 23 -11.32 -12.32 2.02
N ARG A 24 -10.16 -12.53 1.39
CA ARG A 24 -9.25 -13.63 1.67
C ARG A 24 -7.80 -13.16 1.84
N THR A 25 -7.01 -13.97 2.54
CA THR A 25 -5.59 -13.69 2.80
C THR A 25 -4.83 -13.42 1.51
N TRP A 26 -4.95 -14.30 0.52
CA TRP A 26 -4.23 -14.17 -0.75
C TRP A 26 -4.62 -12.90 -1.52
N ASP A 27 -5.87 -12.45 -1.43
CA ASP A 27 -6.30 -11.20 -2.05
C ASP A 27 -5.70 -9.97 -1.33
N ARG A 28 -5.62 -10.02 0.01
CA ARG A 28 -4.99 -8.96 0.79
C ARG A 28 -3.50 -8.87 0.49
N GLU A 29 -2.81 -10.01 0.40
CA GLU A 29 -1.40 -10.09 0.02
C GLU A 29 -1.18 -9.52 -1.38
N GLU A 30 -1.98 -9.95 -2.36
CA GLU A 30 -1.93 -9.45 -3.73
C GLU A 30 -2.11 -7.92 -3.79
N ASN A 31 -3.13 -7.40 -3.11
CA ASN A 31 -3.41 -5.97 -3.12
C ASN A 31 -2.34 -5.14 -2.40
N ILE A 32 -1.89 -5.57 -1.21
CA ILE A 32 -0.84 -4.87 -0.45
C ILE A 32 0.44 -4.78 -1.30
N GLU A 33 0.86 -5.88 -1.93
CA GLU A 33 2.06 -5.91 -2.75
C GLU A 33 1.87 -5.09 -4.04
N GLY A 34 0.80 -5.35 -4.78
CA GLY A 34 0.52 -4.75 -6.08
C GLY A 34 0.32 -3.24 -6.02
N VAL A 35 -0.53 -2.77 -5.10
CA VAL A 35 -0.82 -1.33 -4.94
C VAL A 35 0.41 -0.59 -4.43
N LEU A 36 1.06 -1.07 -3.36
CA LEU A 36 2.18 -0.33 -2.77
C LEU A 36 3.42 -0.30 -3.66
N ASN A 37 3.64 -1.32 -4.49
CA ASN A 37 4.67 -1.25 -5.53
C ASN A 37 4.41 -0.12 -6.53
N GLN A 38 3.16 0.04 -6.97
CA GLN A 38 2.79 1.12 -7.87
C GLN A 38 2.90 2.48 -7.17
N VAL A 39 2.53 2.59 -5.88
CA VAL A 39 2.74 3.82 -5.09
C VAL A 39 4.21 4.21 -5.05
N CYS A 40 5.11 3.24 -4.80
CA CYS A 40 6.55 3.46 -4.81
C CYS A 40 7.03 4.00 -6.17
N ARG A 41 6.60 3.38 -7.29
CA ARG A 41 6.94 3.86 -8.65
C ARG A 41 6.47 5.29 -8.86
N LEU A 42 5.22 5.58 -8.52
CA LEU A 42 4.63 6.90 -8.69
C LEU A 42 5.34 7.96 -7.86
N LEU A 43 5.58 7.71 -6.57
CA LEU A 43 6.26 8.65 -5.67
C LEU A 43 7.71 8.93 -6.08
N THR A 44 8.39 7.93 -6.66
CA THR A 44 9.79 8.05 -7.13
C THR A 44 9.95 8.49 -8.59
N GLY A 45 8.83 8.80 -9.27
CA GLY A 45 8.82 9.28 -10.65
C GLY A 45 9.14 8.22 -11.71
N GLN A 46 8.94 6.95 -11.38
CA GLN A 46 9.04 5.83 -12.34
C GLN A 46 7.70 5.62 -13.07
N GLU A 47 7.76 5.15 -14.31
CA GLU A 47 6.56 4.79 -15.08
C GLU A 47 5.78 3.64 -14.40
N PRO A 48 4.47 3.78 -14.14
CA PRO A 48 3.66 2.73 -13.54
C PRO A 48 3.46 1.55 -14.49
N LEU A 49 3.26 0.35 -13.95
CA LEU A 49 2.94 -0.84 -14.74
C LEU A 49 1.47 -0.81 -15.16
N ARG A 50 1.16 -1.02 -16.44
CA ARG A 50 -0.21 -0.89 -16.99
C ARG A 50 -0.51 -1.92 -18.09
N GLY A 51 0.28 -2.98 -18.19
CA GLY A 51 0.20 -3.99 -19.25
C GLY A 51 -1.02 -4.91 -19.10
N THR A 52 -1.34 -5.33 -17.88
CA THR A 52 -2.48 -6.22 -17.60
C THR A 52 -3.68 -5.48 -17.00
N PRO A 53 -4.91 -6.04 -17.06
CA PRO A 53 -6.04 -5.48 -16.32
C PRO A 53 -5.77 -5.28 -14.83
N GLN A 54 -5.13 -6.25 -14.18
CA GLN A 54 -4.81 -6.18 -12.75
C GLN A 54 -3.77 -5.10 -12.43
N GLU A 55 -2.72 -4.97 -13.26
CA GLU A 55 -1.74 -3.88 -13.11
C GLU A 55 -2.39 -2.49 -13.25
N ARG A 56 -3.35 -2.34 -14.17
CA ARG A 56 -4.12 -1.10 -14.32
C ARG A 56 -5.00 -0.82 -13.10
N LEU A 57 -5.54 -1.86 -12.47
CA LEU A 57 -6.31 -1.73 -11.22
C LEU A 57 -5.41 -1.29 -10.07
N PHE A 58 -4.28 -1.96 -9.85
CA PHE A 58 -3.31 -1.54 -8.84
C PHE A 58 -2.82 -0.11 -9.07
N TYR A 59 -2.58 0.27 -10.33
CA TYR A 59 -2.23 1.65 -10.68
C TYR A 59 -3.35 2.63 -10.30
N ALA A 60 -4.62 2.29 -10.50
CA ALA A 60 -5.74 3.16 -10.17
C ALA A 60 -5.81 3.45 -8.65
N ASP A 61 -5.73 2.41 -7.82
CA ASP A 61 -5.69 2.57 -6.35
C ASP A 61 -4.43 3.30 -5.88
N ALA A 62 -3.28 2.95 -6.45
CA ALA A 62 -2.00 3.57 -6.11
C ALA A 62 -1.93 5.05 -6.47
N LEU A 63 -2.56 5.46 -7.59
CA LEU A 63 -2.57 6.85 -8.01
C LEU A 63 -3.31 7.73 -7.02
N ALA A 64 -4.45 7.28 -6.51
CA ALA A 64 -5.19 7.99 -5.47
C ALA A 64 -4.34 8.15 -4.21
N MET A 65 -3.75 7.05 -3.71
CA MET A 65 -2.87 7.10 -2.55
C MET A 65 -1.65 7.99 -2.75
N ALA A 66 -0.93 7.89 -3.87
CA ALA A 66 0.27 8.67 -4.11
C ALA A 66 -0.01 10.18 -4.20
N ASN A 67 -1.16 10.57 -4.78
CA ASN A 67 -1.58 11.97 -4.83
C ASN A 67 -1.94 12.48 -3.44
N ASP A 68 -2.78 11.76 -2.69
CA ASP A 68 -3.19 12.14 -1.34
C ASP A 68 -1.96 12.22 -0.40
N VAL A 69 -1.01 11.29 -0.52
CA VAL A 69 0.23 11.30 0.29
C VAL A 69 1.07 12.55 0.00
N ARG A 70 1.24 12.94 -1.27
CA ARG A 70 1.97 14.17 -1.61
C ARG A 70 1.24 15.43 -1.14
N GLU A 71 -0.08 15.43 -1.19
CA GLU A 71 -0.89 16.56 -0.75
C GLU A 71 -0.83 16.73 0.78
N ARG A 72 -0.97 15.64 1.52
CA ARG A 72 -1.06 15.66 3.00
C ARG A 72 0.30 15.73 3.69
N PHE A 73 1.32 15.15 3.09
CA PHE A 73 2.62 14.96 3.74
C PHE A 73 3.74 15.63 2.93
N PRO A 74 4.14 16.88 3.28
CA PRO A 74 5.17 17.61 2.54
C PRO A 74 6.50 16.85 2.40
N TRP A 75 6.82 16.00 3.38
CA TRP A 75 8.04 15.20 3.35
C TRP A 75 8.06 14.22 2.18
N ALA A 76 6.92 13.75 1.68
CA ALA A 76 6.84 12.77 0.59
C ALA A 76 7.40 13.31 -0.74
N SER A 77 7.47 14.63 -0.90
CA SER A 77 8.12 15.29 -2.04
C SER A 77 9.58 15.69 -1.80
N GLN A 78 10.11 15.45 -0.60
CA GLN A 78 11.45 15.88 -0.18
C GLN A 78 12.42 14.71 0.07
N VAL A 79 11.89 13.52 0.37
CA VAL A 79 12.69 12.33 0.62
C VAL A 79 13.24 11.72 -0.69
N ASN A 80 14.35 11.00 -0.58
CA ASN A 80 14.97 10.31 -1.71
C ASN A 80 14.24 8.99 -2.03
N LYS A 81 14.63 8.37 -3.15
CA LYS A 81 13.97 7.16 -3.65
C LYS A 81 14.20 5.96 -2.73
N GLU A 82 15.37 5.88 -2.12
CA GLU A 82 15.75 4.82 -1.20
C GLU A 82 14.90 4.86 0.07
N GLU A 83 14.64 6.06 0.59
CA GLU A 83 13.78 6.25 1.76
C GLU A 83 12.31 5.93 1.45
N ILE A 84 11.79 6.30 0.26
CA ILE A 84 10.45 5.87 -0.17
C ILE A 84 10.37 4.34 -0.22
N ALA A 85 11.36 3.67 -0.81
CA ALA A 85 11.37 2.21 -0.87
C ALA A 85 11.37 1.57 0.53
N PHE A 86 12.19 2.09 1.46
CA PHE A 86 12.23 1.63 2.84
C PHE A 86 10.88 1.82 3.56
N LEU A 87 10.24 2.98 3.41
CA LEU A 87 8.95 3.27 4.03
C LEU A 87 7.84 2.37 3.47
N ILE A 88 7.84 2.14 2.16
CA ILE A 88 6.86 1.25 1.51
C ILE A 88 7.03 -0.20 1.98
N ASP A 89 8.26 -0.70 2.13
CA ASP A 89 8.52 -2.04 2.67
C ASP A 89 8.04 -2.19 4.13
N GLY A 90 8.33 -1.19 4.96
CA GLY A 90 7.82 -1.12 6.33
C GLY A 90 6.29 -1.08 6.38
N LEU A 91 5.66 -0.36 5.45
CA LEU A 91 4.20 -0.26 5.36
C LEU A 91 3.56 -1.59 4.95
N LYS A 92 4.14 -2.29 3.96
CA LYS A 92 3.70 -3.64 3.58
C LYS A 92 3.75 -4.58 4.79
N SER A 93 4.89 -4.64 5.47
CA SER A 93 5.08 -5.48 6.65
C SER A 93 4.04 -5.19 7.74
N ARG A 94 3.76 -3.90 8.01
CA ARG A 94 2.78 -3.50 9.00
C ARG A 94 1.35 -3.85 8.59
N LEU A 95 0.97 -3.65 7.32
CA LEU A 95 -0.35 -3.99 6.81
C LEU A 95 -0.60 -5.50 6.83
N VAL A 96 0.39 -6.31 6.41
CA VAL A 96 0.28 -7.78 6.51
C VAL A 96 0.09 -8.20 7.97
N ASP A 97 0.87 -7.62 8.90
CA ASP A 97 0.75 -7.93 10.31
C ASP A 97 -0.66 -7.62 10.87
N VAL A 98 -1.20 -6.43 10.61
CA VAL A 98 -2.51 -6.03 11.19
C VAL A 98 -3.71 -6.60 10.44
N THR A 99 -3.63 -6.77 9.13
CA THR A 99 -4.78 -7.17 8.30
C THR A 99 -4.83 -8.68 8.04
N ILE A 100 -3.72 -9.40 8.22
CA ILE A 100 -3.63 -10.84 7.99
C ILE A 100 -3.18 -11.54 9.26
N THR A 101 -1.92 -11.35 9.68
CA THR A 101 -1.28 -12.18 10.72
C THR A 101 -2.01 -12.11 12.06
N ARG A 102 -2.39 -10.91 12.50
CA ARG A 102 -3.07 -10.67 13.78
C ARG A 102 -4.56 -10.39 13.62
N SER A 103 -5.08 -10.42 12.39
CA SER A 103 -6.51 -10.27 12.15
C SER A 103 -7.25 -11.48 12.69
N THR A 104 -8.27 -11.24 13.51
CA THR A 104 -9.14 -12.30 14.05
C THR A 104 -10.28 -12.66 13.09
N ASN A 105 -10.26 -12.13 11.86
CA ASN A 105 -11.22 -12.50 10.84
C ASN A 105 -11.00 -13.96 10.42
N ARG A 106 -11.83 -14.84 10.95
CA ARG A 106 -11.81 -16.29 10.71
C ARG A 106 -12.07 -16.70 9.26
N GLU A 107 -12.58 -15.80 8.41
CA GLU A 107 -12.95 -16.12 7.03
C GLU A 107 -11.79 -15.98 6.04
N LEU A 108 -10.68 -15.37 6.45
CA LEU A 108 -9.59 -15.01 5.54
C LEU A 108 -8.94 -16.21 4.84
N ASN A 109 -8.99 -17.39 5.46
CA ASN A 109 -8.42 -18.62 4.91
C ASN A 109 -9.47 -19.62 4.43
N HIS A 110 -10.73 -19.20 4.30
CA HIS A 110 -11.77 -20.03 3.69
C HIS A 110 -11.50 -20.20 2.20
N HIS A 111 -11.23 -21.43 1.76
CA HIS A 111 -10.93 -21.72 0.35
C HIS A 111 -12.04 -21.30 -0.62
N LEU A 112 -13.30 -21.44 -0.22
CA LEU A 112 -14.44 -21.01 -1.03
C LEU A 112 -14.71 -19.53 -0.79
N TYR A 113 -14.96 -18.78 -1.87
CA TYR A 113 -15.40 -17.38 -1.79
C TYR A 113 -16.80 -17.25 -1.20
#